data_AF-A0A5E4Q9G0-F1
#
_entry.id   AF-A0A5E4Q9G0-F1
#
_cell.length_a   1.000
_cell.length_b   1.000
_cell.length_c   1.000
_cell.angle_alpha   90.00
_cell.angle_beta   90.00
_cell.angle_gamma   90.00
#
_symmetry.space_group_name_H-M   'P 1'
#
loop_
_entity.id
_entity.type
_entity.pdbx_description
1 polymer ?
#
loop_
_entity_poly.entity_id
_entity_poly.type
_entity_poly.pdbx_seq_one_letter_code
_entity_poly.pdbx_strand_id
1 'polypeptide(L)'
;MKIFMFPISDITSILEITVFDEKKSEIVGKVSIPLLKIDSDKRWYALKDSTQRERAKGNNPRILLELKLSWNFVKASIRLINTKELNYLKTEEKLDRHILSRNIARGKIVIMWVISFFRIIKDCFEWESKKWNIISLFLWILFCNVFEMWMLPLFFLVPFIWYRPKKYHILVDWKKKFTAVQSSENEKEKEEKSLRQKLQEYQEMIQSVQNFIGKVASLGESIKNLYNFSMPFVSFVAIFFISVIAFVMCLIPLKYILIIWGIHKYTRKILNPNRQPVSEILMLLSRVPDDNILEQYDLKYKNYFMIKQLMKCKINNSYSIVD
;
A
#
# COMPACT_ATOMS: atom_id res chain seq x y z
N MET A 1 15.66 33.35 4.78
CA MET A 1 14.99 32.05 4.98
C MET A 1 13.54 32.22 4.53
N LYS A 2 13.07 31.47 3.52
CA LYS A 2 11.67 31.53 3.08
C LYS A 2 10.86 30.54 3.89
N ILE A 3 9.77 30.99 4.51
CA ILE A 3 8.87 30.15 5.29
C ILE A 3 7.59 30.00 4.48
N PHE A 4 7.14 28.76 4.32
CA PHE A 4 5.89 28.44 3.65
C PHE A 4 4.96 27.78 4.66
N MET A 5 3.72 28.26 4.73
CA MET A 5 2.68 27.67 5.56
C MET A 5 1.53 27.22 4.66
N PHE A 6 1.12 25.98 4.82
CA PHE A 6 0.04 25.38 4.05
C PHE A 6 -0.91 24.64 4.99
N PRO A 7 -2.24 24.79 4.82
CA PRO A 7 -3.20 24.00 5.58
C PRO A 7 -3.17 22.55 5.10
N ILE A 8 -3.23 21.60 6.04
CA ILE A 8 -3.19 20.17 5.75
C ILE A 8 -4.59 19.57 5.92
N SER A 9 -5.15 19.02 4.84
CA SER A 9 -6.46 18.37 4.86
C SER A 9 -6.42 16.91 5.32
N ASP A 10 -5.31 16.19 5.06
CA ASP A 10 -5.10 14.79 5.43
C ASP A 10 -3.65 14.55 5.86
N ILE A 11 -3.46 14.00 7.06
CA ILE A 11 -2.13 13.71 7.63
C ILE A 11 -1.41 12.56 6.93
N THR A 12 -2.16 11.70 6.22
CA THR A 12 -1.58 10.59 5.44
C THR A 12 -1.05 11.02 4.09
N SER A 13 -1.18 12.30 3.74
CA SER A 13 -0.67 12.87 2.50
C SER A 13 0.86 13.00 2.48
N ILE A 14 1.37 13.30 1.30
CA ILE A 14 2.80 13.39 1.00
C ILE A 14 3.11 14.83 0.62
N LEU A 15 4.11 15.43 1.26
CA LEU A 15 4.68 16.70 0.85
C LEU A 15 5.63 16.47 -0.32
N GLU A 16 5.27 16.95 -1.50
CA GLU A 16 6.12 16.92 -2.68
C GLU A 16 6.79 18.28 -2.89
N ILE A 17 8.12 18.28 -3.00
CA ILE A 17 8.93 19.47 -3.24
C ILE A 17 9.70 19.24 -4.54
N THR A 18 9.48 20.12 -5.51
CA THR A 18 10.14 20.06 -6.81
C THR A 18 11.02 21.29 -6.96
N VAL A 19 12.28 21.07 -7.32
CA VAL A 19 13.24 22.13 -7.64
C VAL A 19 13.26 22.29 -9.15
N PHE A 20 12.95 23.50 -9.61
CA PHE A 20 12.99 23.87 -11.02
C PHE A 20 14.22 24.73 -11.31
N ASP A 21 14.77 24.57 -12.51
CA ASP A 21 15.77 25.50 -13.05
C ASP A 21 15.03 26.69 -13.69
N GLU A 22 15.27 27.89 -13.18
CA GLU A 22 14.65 29.12 -13.70
C GLU A 22 14.99 29.37 -15.17
N LYS A 23 16.16 28.91 -15.65
CA LYS A 23 16.62 29.19 -17.02
C LYS A 23 16.08 28.22 -18.06
N LYS A 24 15.96 26.94 -17.67
CA LYS A 24 15.54 25.86 -18.58
C LYS A 24 14.08 25.46 -18.41
N SER A 25 13.42 25.92 -17.34
CA SER A 25 12.09 25.45 -16.93
C SER A 25 12.00 23.92 -16.78
N GLU A 26 13.15 23.28 -16.55
CA GLU A 26 13.26 21.83 -16.38
C GLU A 26 13.28 21.47 -14.89
N ILE A 27 12.75 20.28 -14.59
CA ILE A 27 12.78 19.72 -13.24
C ILE A 27 14.21 19.25 -12.94
N VAL A 28 14.88 19.94 -12.02
CA VAL A 28 16.23 19.58 -11.55
C VAL A 28 16.18 18.39 -10.60
N GLY A 29 15.16 18.37 -9.74
CA GLY A 29 14.94 17.24 -8.84
C GLY A 29 13.68 17.37 -8.00
N LYS A 30 13.23 16.23 -7.49
CA LYS A 30 12.00 16.09 -6.72
C LYS A 30 12.27 15.37 -5.39
N VAL A 31 11.55 15.74 -4.34
CA VAL A 31 11.57 15.09 -3.03
C VAL A 31 10.14 14.88 -2.56
N SER A 32 9.81 13.64 -2.18
CA SER A 32 8.54 13.30 -1.55
C SER A 32 8.75 12.92 -0.09
N ILE A 33 8.01 13.55 0.82
CA ILE A 33 8.13 13.40 2.27
C ILE A 33 6.75 13.07 2.84
N PRO A 34 6.52 11.86 3.38
CA PRO A 34 5.28 11.57 4.10
C PRO A 34 5.15 12.47 5.31
N LEU A 35 3.99 13.12 5.48
CA LEU A 35 3.80 14.06 6.60
C LEU A 35 3.99 13.37 7.96
N LEU A 36 3.52 12.13 8.10
CA LEU A 36 3.69 11.32 9.32
C LEU A 36 5.15 10.97 9.67
N LYS A 37 6.10 11.17 8.75
CA LYS A 37 7.55 10.96 8.98
C LYS A 37 8.31 12.29 9.16
N ILE A 38 7.61 13.41 9.32
CA ILE A 38 8.24 14.72 9.54
C ILE A 38 8.71 14.81 10.99
N ASP A 39 10.01 15.06 11.14
CA ASP A 39 10.63 15.46 12.39
C ASP A 39 10.91 16.96 12.37
N SER A 40 10.89 17.60 13.53
CA SER A 40 11.03 19.08 13.64
C SER A 40 12.45 19.60 13.38
N ASP A 41 13.43 18.71 13.19
CA ASP A 41 14.83 19.09 13.01
C ASP A 41 15.17 19.46 11.57
N LYS A 42 16.20 20.31 11.42
CA LYS A 42 16.85 20.59 10.12
C LYS A 42 17.51 19.33 9.56
N ARG A 43 17.09 18.88 8.38
CA ARG A 43 17.63 17.66 7.74
C ARG A 43 17.90 17.85 6.26
N TRP A 44 18.96 17.17 5.79
CA TRP A 44 19.29 17.09 4.37
C TRP A 44 18.44 16.02 3.69
N TYR A 45 17.71 16.42 2.67
CA TYR A 45 16.91 15.55 1.82
C TYR A 45 17.59 15.42 0.46
N ALA A 46 17.90 14.19 0.04
CA ALA A 46 18.48 13.93 -1.28
C ALA A 46 17.43 14.17 -2.37
N LEU A 47 17.79 14.95 -3.40
CA LEU A 47 16.93 15.17 -4.55
C LEU A 47 16.94 13.93 -5.45
N LYS A 48 15.76 13.54 -5.93
CA LYS A 48 15.58 12.44 -6.88
C LYS A 48 15.21 12.96 -8.25
N ASP A 49 15.32 12.11 -9.26
CA ASP A 49 14.82 12.42 -10.60
C ASP A 49 13.28 12.49 -10.63
N SER A 50 12.70 12.94 -11.73
CA SER A 50 11.26 13.06 -11.98
C SER A 50 10.47 11.79 -11.64
N THR A 51 11.03 10.62 -11.97
CA THR A 51 10.43 9.29 -11.69
C THR A 51 10.60 8.84 -10.23
N GLN A 52 11.40 9.56 -9.43
CA GLN A 52 11.71 9.29 -8.02
C GLN A 52 12.31 7.90 -7.69
N ARG A 53 12.75 7.17 -8.71
CA ARG A 53 13.44 5.87 -8.56
C ARG A 53 14.93 6.06 -8.36
N GLU A 54 15.52 6.97 -9.12
CA GLU A 54 16.96 7.25 -9.12
C GLU A 54 17.27 8.62 -8.53
N ARG A 55 18.55 8.84 -8.26
CA ARG A 55 19.07 10.12 -7.77
C ARG A 55 19.00 11.16 -8.87
N ALA A 56 18.73 12.42 -8.50
CA ALA A 56 18.79 13.52 -9.47
C ALA A 56 20.20 13.66 -10.07
N LYS A 57 20.30 14.28 -11.25
CA LYS A 57 21.58 14.53 -11.92
C LYS A 57 22.42 15.51 -11.09
N GLY A 58 23.73 15.27 -11.05
CA GLY A 58 24.71 16.16 -10.40
C GLY A 58 25.48 15.53 -9.24
N ASN A 59 26.43 16.28 -8.69
CA ASN A 59 27.27 15.83 -7.59
C ASN A 59 26.57 16.07 -6.25
N ASN A 60 26.12 14.99 -5.61
CA ASN A 60 25.45 15.00 -4.31
C ASN A 60 24.22 15.94 -4.20
N PRO A 61 23.21 15.84 -5.08
CA PRO A 61 22.06 16.74 -5.06
C PRO A 61 21.22 16.52 -3.80
N ARG A 62 21.10 17.57 -2.98
CA ARG A 62 20.42 17.58 -1.69
C ARG A 62 19.89 18.98 -1.34
N ILE A 63 18.81 19.04 -0.59
CA ILE A 63 18.20 20.26 -0.08
C ILE A 63 18.07 20.19 1.44
N LEU A 64 18.42 21.27 2.15
CA LEU A 64 18.26 21.36 3.59
C LEU A 64 16.87 21.93 3.89
N LEU A 65 16.06 21.20 4.65
CA LEU A 65 14.71 21.62 5.01
C LEU A 65 14.49 21.48 6.51
N GLU A 66 13.70 22.39 7.05
CA GLU A 66 13.16 22.38 8.41
C GLU A 66 11.64 22.30 8.28
N LEU A 67 11.02 21.26 8.83
CA LEU A 67 9.60 20.99 8.66
C LEU A 67 8.96 20.86 10.05
N LYS A 68 7.97 21.71 10.33
CA LYS A 68 7.21 21.65 11.59
C LYS A 68 5.78 21.23 11.28
N LEU A 69 5.31 20.17 11.94
CA LEU A 69 3.98 19.60 11.72
C LEU A 69 3.16 19.66 13.02
N SER A 70 1.99 20.29 12.97
CA SER A 70 1.02 20.34 14.08
C SER A 70 -0.33 19.81 13.60
N TRP A 71 -0.88 18.81 14.28
CA TRP A 71 -2.16 18.19 13.91
C TRP A 71 -2.87 17.63 15.14
N ASN A 72 -4.19 17.48 15.04
CA ASN A 72 -5.02 16.87 16.08
C ASN A 72 -5.31 15.41 15.73
N PHE A 73 -5.02 14.51 16.66
CA PHE A 73 -5.18 13.07 16.49
C PHE A 73 -6.61 12.66 16.14
N VAL A 74 -7.60 13.10 16.92
CA VAL A 74 -9.01 12.68 16.76
C VAL A 74 -9.57 13.13 15.42
N LYS A 75 -9.32 14.41 15.06
CA LYS A 75 -9.77 14.96 13.78
C LYS A 75 -9.16 14.21 12.60
N ALA A 76 -7.87 13.83 12.71
CA ALA A 76 -7.20 13.04 11.68
C ALA A 76 -7.72 11.61 11.59
N SER A 77 -8.04 10.96 12.72
CA SER A 77 -8.63 9.61 12.73
C SER A 77 -9.99 9.57 12.05
N ILE A 78 -10.87 10.55 12.32
CA ILE A 78 -12.17 10.65 11.64
C ILE A 78 -11.98 10.89 10.13
N ARG A 79 -10.98 11.70 9.76
CA ARG A 79 -10.65 11.95 8.35
C ARG A 79 -10.26 10.68 7.59
N LEU A 80 -9.72 9.64 8.25
CA LEU A 80 -9.35 8.36 7.62
C LEU A 80 -10.53 7.57 7.03
N ILE A 81 -11.76 7.87 7.45
CA ILE A 81 -12.97 7.22 6.92
C ILE A 81 -13.70 8.12 5.92
N ASN A 82 -13.31 9.38 5.79
CA ASN A 82 -13.88 10.30 4.81
C ASN A 82 -13.22 10.15 3.44
N THR A 83 -13.97 10.50 2.39
CA THR A 83 -13.52 10.43 1.00
C THR A 83 -12.21 11.18 0.85
N LYS A 84 -11.19 10.46 0.36
CA LYS A 84 -9.91 11.07 -0.01
C LYS A 84 -10.17 12.03 -1.16
N GLU A 85 -9.61 13.23 -1.10
CA GLU A 85 -9.69 14.21 -2.18
C GLU A 85 -9.20 13.53 -3.47
N LEU A 86 -10.09 13.44 -4.45
CA LEU A 86 -9.81 12.78 -5.72
C LEU A 86 -8.82 13.65 -6.47
N ASN A 87 -7.64 13.12 -6.76
CA ASN A 87 -6.75 13.71 -7.75
C ASN A 87 -7.34 13.44 -9.14
N TYR A 88 -8.32 14.24 -9.56
CA TYR A 88 -8.96 14.14 -10.88
C TYR A 88 -7.98 14.26 -12.05
N LEU A 89 -6.78 14.79 -11.79
CA LEU A 89 -5.69 14.92 -12.75
C LEU A 89 -4.86 13.63 -12.92
N LYS A 90 -5.12 12.58 -12.14
CA LYS A 90 -4.41 11.30 -12.29
C LYS A 90 -5.01 10.52 -13.46
N THR A 91 -4.44 10.69 -14.64
CA THR A 91 -4.79 9.93 -15.84
C THR A 91 -4.61 8.43 -15.59
N GLU A 92 -5.54 7.62 -16.10
CA GLU A 92 -5.39 6.16 -16.07
C GLU A 92 -4.08 5.75 -16.76
N GLU A 93 -3.37 4.78 -16.18
CA GLU A 93 -2.13 4.29 -16.78
C GLU A 93 -2.46 3.67 -18.14
N LYS A 94 -1.73 4.11 -19.18
CA LYS A 94 -1.80 3.52 -20.52
C LYS A 94 -1.40 2.04 -20.44
N LEU A 95 -1.96 1.23 -21.33
CA LEU A 95 -1.56 -0.17 -21.44
C LEU A 95 -0.04 -0.24 -21.69
N ASP A 96 0.67 -0.92 -20.79
CA ASP A 96 2.10 -1.16 -20.90
C ASP A 96 2.35 -2.60 -20.48
N ARG A 97 2.93 -3.38 -21.40
CA ARG A 97 3.24 -4.80 -21.18
C ARG A 97 4.09 -5.00 -19.93
N HIS A 98 5.03 -4.09 -19.65
CA HIS A 98 5.86 -4.15 -18.46
C HIS A 98 5.06 -3.91 -17.18
N ILE A 99 4.13 -2.95 -17.18
CA ILE A 99 3.25 -2.66 -16.04
C ILE A 99 2.27 -3.81 -15.80
N LEU A 100 1.66 -4.35 -16.86
CA LEU A 100 0.78 -5.51 -16.79
C LEU A 100 1.49 -6.72 -16.19
N SER A 101 2.66 -7.08 -16.73
CA SER A 101 3.45 -8.21 -16.23
C SER A 101 3.79 -8.05 -14.75
N ARG A 102 4.19 -6.84 -14.33
CA ARG A 102 4.45 -6.52 -12.93
C ARG A 102 3.20 -6.59 -12.05
N ASN A 103 2.05 -6.10 -12.52
CA ASN A 103 0.79 -6.17 -11.76
C ASN A 103 0.29 -7.61 -11.64
N ILE A 104 0.42 -8.43 -12.69
CA ILE A 104 0.13 -9.87 -12.65
C ILE A 104 1.05 -10.57 -11.65
N ALA A 105 2.35 -10.26 -11.66
CA ALA A 105 3.30 -10.79 -10.71
C ALA A 105 2.87 -10.53 -9.26
N ARG A 106 2.59 -9.27 -8.92
CA ARG A 106 2.09 -8.87 -7.60
C ARG A 106 0.76 -9.54 -7.26
N GLY A 107 -0.17 -9.56 -8.20
CA GLY A 107 -1.48 -10.20 -8.05
C GLY A 107 -1.36 -11.72 -7.77
N LYS A 108 -0.46 -12.41 -8.46
CA LYS A 108 -0.18 -13.84 -8.22
C LYS A 108 0.27 -14.10 -6.80
N ILE A 109 1.06 -13.21 -6.18
CA ILE A 109 1.48 -13.36 -4.78
C ILE A 109 0.24 -13.33 -3.86
N VAL A 110 -0.64 -12.35 -4.07
CA VAL A 110 -1.88 -12.21 -3.29
C VAL A 110 -2.77 -13.44 -3.48
N ILE A 111 -2.96 -13.90 -4.72
CA ILE A 111 -3.77 -15.09 -5.03
C ILE A 111 -3.16 -16.36 -4.42
N MET A 112 -1.85 -16.55 -4.54
CA MET A 112 -1.17 -17.71 -3.96
C MET A 112 -1.31 -17.73 -2.44
N TRP A 113 -1.25 -16.57 -1.78
CA TRP A 113 -1.49 -16.48 -0.34
C TRP A 113 -2.93 -16.91 0.03
N VAL A 114 -3.92 -16.46 -0.74
CA VAL A 114 -5.33 -16.85 -0.56
C VAL A 114 -5.54 -18.35 -0.78
N ILE A 115 -5.00 -18.92 -1.88
CA ILE A 115 -5.07 -20.35 -2.16
C ILE A 115 -4.39 -21.15 -1.04
N SER A 116 -3.21 -20.71 -0.57
CA SER A 116 -2.50 -21.39 0.52
C SER A 116 -3.32 -21.40 1.81
N PHE A 117 -4.01 -20.29 2.13
CA PHE A 117 -4.91 -20.20 3.27
C PHE A 117 -6.08 -21.19 3.15
N PHE A 118 -6.76 -21.23 1.99
CA PHE A 118 -7.84 -22.20 1.77
C PHE A 118 -7.34 -23.65 1.76
N ARG A 119 -6.10 -23.89 1.30
CA ARG A 119 -5.49 -25.21 1.38
C ARG A 119 -5.29 -25.64 2.83
N ILE A 120 -4.79 -24.77 3.71
CA ILE A 120 -4.68 -25.08 5.14
C ILE A 120 -6.03 -25.50 5.73
N ILE A 121 -7.10 -24.76 5.41
CA ILE A 121 -8.46 -25.11 5.86
C ILE A 121 -8.86 -26.48 5.31
N LYS A 122 -8.60 -26.76 4.04
CA LYS A 122 -8.92 -28.02 3.40
C LYS A 122 -8.14 -29.19 4.01
N ASP A 123 -6.83 -29.04 4.19
CA ASP A 123 -5.93 -30.02 4.79
C ASP A 123 -6.38 -30.36 6.23
N CYS A 124 -6.91 -29.37 6.97
CA CYS A 124 -7.52 -29.56 8.30
C CYS A 124 -8.74 -30.50 8.30
N PHE A 125 -9.45 -30.66 7.17
CA PHE A 125 -10.62 -31.54 7.01
C PHE A 125 -10.29 -32.87 6.30
N GLU A 126 -9.25 -32.94 5.46
CA GLU A 126 -8.94 -34.12 4.63
C GLU A 126 -8.18 -35.24 5.35
N TRP A 127 -7.94 -35.07 6.64
CA TRP A 127 -7.31 -36.07 7.50
C TRP A 127 -5.89 -36.55 7.10
N GLU A 128 -5.09 -35.74 6.38
CA GLU A 128 -3.75 -36.17 5.89
C GLU A 128 -2.75 -36.53 7.02
N SER A 129 -2.79 -35.83 8.17
CA SER A 129 -1.91 -36.15 9.31
C SER A 129 -2.66 -36.31 10.63
N LYS A 130 -2.76 -37.56 11.12
CA LYS A 130 -3.56 -37.95 12.31
C LYS A 130 -3.45 -36.99 13.50
N LYS A 131 -2.23 -36.53 13.83
CA LYS A 131 -1.98 -35.62 14.96
C LYS A 131 -2.62 -34.24 14.75
N TRP A 132 -2.41 -33.60 13.60
CA TRP A 132 -2.93 -32.26 13.33
C TRP A 132 -4.44 -32.26 13.14
N ASN A 133 -5.00 -33.35 12.64
CA ASN A 133 -6.45 -33.46 12.47
C ASN A 133 -7.18 -33.65 13.80
N ILE A 134 -6.61 -34.40 14.76
CA ILE A 134 -7.16 -34.48 16.12
C ILE A 134 -7.15 -33.08 16.78
N ILE A 135 -6.05 -32.34 16.64
CA ILE A 135 -5.95 -30.96 17.15
C ILE A 135 -6.99 -30.05 16.46
N SER A 136 -7.09 -30.14 15.13
CA SER A 136 -8.07 -29.40 14.32
C SER A 136 -9.50 -29.72 14.74
N LEU A 137 -9.84 -30.99 14.94
CA LEU A 137 -11.15 -31.44 15.40
C LEU A 137 -11.48 -30.89 16.79
N PHE A 138 -10.52 -30.93 17.71
CA PHE A 138 -10.70 -30.35 19.04
C PHE A 138 -10.93 -28.84 18.98
N LEU A 139 -10.13 -28.12 18.19
CA LEU A 139 -10.30 -26.69 17.95
C LEU A 139 -11.65 -26.37 17.28
N TRP A 140 -12.10 -27.21 16.36
CA TRP A 140 -13.40 -27.08 15.70
C TRP A 140 -14.56 -27.27 16.69
N ILE A 141 -14.50 -28.28 17.55
CA ILE A 141 -15.51 -28.51 18.60
C ILE A 141 -15.53 -27.34 19.58
N LEU A 142 -14.35 -26.85 20.01
CA LEU A 142 -14.24 -25.67 20.86
C LEU A 142 -14.84 -24.44 20.17
N PHE A 143 -14.52 -24.23 18.89
CA PHE A 143 -15.05 -23.15 18.07
C PHE A 143 -16.56 -23.23 18.01
N CYS A 144 -17.16 -24.38 17.67
CA CYS A 144 -18.63 -24.51 17.62
C CYS A 144 -19.32 -24.23 18.96
N ASN A 145 -18.67 -24.50 20.09
CA ASN A 145 -19.25 -24.25 21.42
C ASN A 145 -19.09 -22.80 21.90
N VAL A 146 -17.99 -22.14 21.56
CA VAL A 146 -17.65 -20.80 22.08
C VAL A 146 -17.96 -19.69 21.06
N PHE A 147 -17.98 -20.01 19.77
CA PHE A 147 -18.07 -19.00 18.73
C PHE A 147 -19.45 -18.34 18.69
N GLU A 148 -19.45 -17.07 19.06
CA GLU A 148 -20.56 -16.15 18.85
C GLU A 148 -20.24 -15.14 17.74
N MET A 149 -21.27 -14.58 17.11
CA MET A 149 -21.10 -13.70 15.96
C MET A 149 -20.27 -12.44 16.25
N TRP A 150 -20.28 -11.93 17.49
CA TRP A 150 -19.48 -10.75 17.88
C TRP A 150 -17.97 -11.02 17.94
N MET A 151 -17.56 -12.29 17.97
CA MET A 151 -16.15 -12.67 17.90
C MET A 151 -15.58 -12.55 16.48
N LEU A 152 -16.43 -12.50 15.45
CA LEU A 152 -16.01 -12.42 14.04
C LEU A 152 -15.06 -11.23 13.78
N PRO A 153 -15.36 -10.00 14.22
CA PRO A 153 -14.42 -8.87 14.13
C PRO A 153 -13.06 -9.14 14.82
N LEU A 154 -13.03 -9.85 15.95
CA LEU A 154 -11.78 -10.10 16.69
C LEU A 154 -10.81 -10.99 15.93
N PHE A 155 -11.29 -11.89 15.06
CA PHE A 155 -10.40 -12.66 14.18
C PHE A 155 -9.57 -11.77 13.25
N PHE A 156 -10.06 -10.58 12.89
CA PHE A 156 -9.27 -9.60 12.12
C PHE A 156 -8.19 -8.89 12.95
N LEU A 157 -8.19 -9.01 14.28
CA LEU A 157 -7.09 -8.50 15.12
C LEU A 157 -5.91 -9.48 15.20
N VAL A 158 -6.15 -10.78 14.99
CA VAL A 158 -5.12 -11.82 15.10
C VAL A 158 -3.88 -11.53 14.24
N PRO A 159 -4.01 -11.10 12.96
CA PRO A 159 -2.84 -10.78 12.16
C PRO A 159 -2.03 -9.59 12.71
N PHE A 160 -2.63 -8.59 13.37
CA PHE A 160 -1.84 -7.50 13.96
C PHE A 160 -0.88 -7.96 15.07
N ILE A 161 -1.20 -9.07 15.75
CA ILE A 161 -0.38 -9.61 16.85
C ILE A 161 0.62 -10.63 16.30
N TRP A 162 0.15 -11.54 15.43
CA TRP A 162 0.90 -12.71 14.99
C TRP A 162 1.69 -12.49 13.69
N TYR A 163 1.24 -11.58 12.82
CA TYR A 163 1.88 -11.37 11.52
C TYR A 163 3.17 -10.58 11.67
N ARG A 164 4.29 -11.30 11.70
CA ARG A 164 5.64 -10.74 11.55
C ARG A 164 6.25 -11.29 10.27
N PRO A 165 6.04 -10.63 9.11
CA PRO A 165 6.65 -11.11 7.88
C PRO A 165 8.17 -11.05 8.04
N LYS A 166 8.85 -12.17 7.80
CA LYS A 166 10.30 -12.15 7.56
C LYS A 166 10.53 -11.19 6.39
N LYS A 167 11.53 -10.29 6.46
CA LYS A 167 11.90 -9.43 5.33
C LYS A 167 12.15 -10.34 4.13
N TYR A 168 11.17 -10.43 3.25
CA TYR A 168 11.24 -11.34 2.14
C TYR A 168 12.24 -10.76 1.13
N HIS A 169 13.37 -11.44 0.95
CA HIS A 169 14.28 -11.28 -0.21
C HIS A 169 13.60 -11.78 -1.51
N ILE A 170 12.30 -11.55 -1.67
CA ILE A 170 11.49 -12.11 -2.77
C ILE A 170 11.85 -11.49 -4.12
N LEU A 171 12.52 -10.34 -4.18
CA LEU A 171 12.86 -9.67 -5.45
C LEU A 171 13.84 -10.45 -6.35
N VAL A 172 14.61 -11.41 -5.82
CA VAL A 172 15.66 -12.12 -6.60
C VAL A 172 15.10 -13.22 -7.51
N ASP A 173 14.03 -13.91 -7.11
CA ASP A 173 13.45 -15.02 -7.91
C ASP A 173 12.61 -14.53 -9.11
N TRP A 174 12.02 -13.34 -9.02
CA TRP A 174 11.20 -12.79 -10.10
C TRP A 174 12.02 -12.43 -11.34
N LYS A 175 13.26 -11.95 -11.15
CA LYS A 175 14.15 -11.61 -12.27
C LYS A 175 14.51 -12.85 -13.10
N LYS A 176 14.68 -14.01 -12.44
CA LYS A 176 15.03 -15.29 -13.06
C LYS A 176 13.86 -15.91 -13.84
N LYS A 177 12.63 -15.71 -13.36
CA LYS A 177 11.39 -16.15 -14.04
C LYS A 177 10.99 -15.22 -15.20
N PHE A 178 11.37 -13.93 -15.12
CA PHE A 178 11.12 -12.91 -16.16
C PHE A 178 11.98 -13.13 -17.41
N THR A 179 13.25 -13.52 -17.27
CA THR A 179 14.12 -13.86 -18.40
C THR A 179 13.64 -15.09 -19.18
N ALA A 180 12.94 -16.03 -18.54
CA ALA A 180 12.42 -17.24 -19.19
C ALA A 180 11.12 -17.00 -19.99
N VAL A 181 10.35 -15.96 -19.66
CA VAL A 181 9.09 -15.62 -20.35
C VAL A 181 9.35 -14.69 -21.55
N GLN A 182 10.39 -13.83 -21.48
CA GLN A 182 10.77 -13.01 -22.64
C GLN A 182 11.37 -13.80 -23.80
N SER A 183 11.99 -14.97 -23.55
CA SER A 183 12.54 -15.82 -24.60
C SER A 183 11.49 -16.59 -25.42
N SER A 184 10.23 -16.65 -24.97
CA SER A 184 9.18 -17.48 -25.59
C SER A 184 8.15 -16.73 -26.45
N GLU A 185 8.22 -15.40 -26.56
CA GLU A 185 7.21 -14.58 -27.27
C GLU A 185 7.74 -13.80 -28.48
N ASN A 186 9.00 -14.03 -28.91
CA ASN A 186 9.55 -13.37 -30.11
C ASN A 186 9.21 -14.07 -31.44
N GLU A 187 8.33 -15.08 -31.43
CA GLU A 187 7.81 -15.67 -32.67
C GLU A 187 6.29 -15.64 -32.65
N LYS A 188 5.74 -14.59 -33.28
CA LYS A 188 4.64 -14.63 -34.26
C LYS A 188 3.93 -13.27 -34.27
N GLU A 189 4.23 -12.45 -35.27
CA GLU A 189 3.25 -11.50 -35.79
C GLU A 189 3.52 -11.25 -37.27
N LYS A 190 2.75 -11.93 -38.12
CA LYS A 190 2.44 -11.55 -39.50
C LYS A 190 0.92 -11.65 -39.68
N GLU A 191 0.38 -10.63 -40.36
CA GLU A 191 -0.99 -10.51 -40.92
C GLU A 191 -2.11 -10.18 -39.91
N GLU A 192 -3.07 -9.29 -40.16
CA GLU A 192 -3.37 -8.39 -41.28
C GLU A 192 -4.32 -7.27 -40.81
N LYS A 193 -4.32 -6.13 -41.53
CA LYS A 193 -5.10 -4.93 -41.23
C LYS A 193 -6.58 -5.09 -41.63
N SER A 194 -7.39 -5.68 -40.77
CA SER A 194 -8.86 -5.48 -40.65
C SER A 194 -9.33 -5.62 -39.18
N LEU A 195 -8.41 -6.04 -38.32
CA LEU A 195 -8.58 -6.28 -36.89
C LEU A 195 -8.35 -5.03 -36.04
N ARG A 196 -8.01 -3.86 -36.61
CA ARG A 196 -7.55 -2.69 -35.84
C ARG A 196 -8.61 -2.08 -34.93
N GLN A 197 -9.88 -2.08 -35.35
CA GLN A 197 -10.99 -1.63 -34.49
C GLN A 197 -11.34 -2.66 -33.41
N LYS A 198 -11.39 -3.96 -33.75
CA LYS A 198 -11.55 -5.03 -32.75
C LYS A 198 -10.39 -5.05 -31.74
N LEU A 199 -9.16 -4.81 -32.20
CA LEU A 199 -7.96 -4.74 -31.37
C LEU A 199 -7.99 -3.54 -30.41
N GLN A 200 -8.55 -2.39 -30.81
CA GLN A 200 -8.72 -1.25 -29.91
C GLN A 200 -9.71 -1.56 -28.78
N GLU A 201 -10.83 -2.22 -29.08
CA GLU A 201 -11.78 -2.69 -28.05
C GLU A 201 -11.13 -3.72 -27.10
N TYR A 202 -10.34 -4.66 -27.64
CA TYR A 202 -9.56 -5.58 -26.82
C TYR A 202 -8.48 -4.87 -26.00
N GLN A 203 -7.84 -3.84 -26.56
CA GLN A 203 -6.80 -3.08 -25.87
C GLN A 203 -7.35 -2.32 -24.67
N GLU A 204 -8.53 -1.71 -24.80
CA GLU A 204 -9.24 -1.05 -23.70
C GLU A 204 -9.68 -2.06 -22.63
N MET A 205 -10.19 -3.24 -23.03
CA MET A 205 -10.51 -4.32 -22.09
C MET A 205 -9.26 -4.83 -21.36
N ILE A 206 -8.15 -5.05 -22.06
CA ILE A 206 -6.89 -5.50 -21.45
C ILE A 206 -6.32 -4.40 -20.53
N GLN A 207 -6.47 -3.13 -20.88
CA GLN A 207 -6.07 -2.01 -20.03
C GLN A 207 -6.92 -1.93 -18.76
N SER A 208 -8.24 -2.14 -18.88
CA SER A 208 -9.14 -2.24 -17.73
C SER A 208 -8.73 -3.40 -16.81
N VAL A 209 -8.42 -4.57 -17.37
CA VAL A 209 -7.90 -5.72 -16.62
C VAL A 209 -6.56 -5.41 -15.98
N GLN A 210 -5.62 -4.77 -16.68
CA GLN A 210 -4.33 -4.32 -16.15
C GLN A 210 -4.53 -3.43 -14.91
N ASN A 211 -5.41 -2.45 -15.03
CA ASN A 211 -5.72 -1.49 -13.98
C ASN A 211 -6.44 -2.15 -12.81
N PHE A 212 -7.35 -3.11 -13.08
CA PHE A 212 -8.06 -3.87 -12.05
C PHE A 212 -7.11 -4.77 -11.26
N ILE A 213 -6.27 -5.56 -11.94
CA ILE A 213 -5.26 -6.41 -11.30
C ILE A 213 -4.30 -5.54 -10.50
N GLY A 214 -3.90 -4.39 -11.03
CA GLY A 214 -3.08 -3.41 -10.31
C GLY A 214 -3.74 -2.89 -9.03
N LYS A 215 -5.03 -2.55 -9.09
CA LYS A 215 -5.82 -2.15 -7.91
C LYS A 215 -5.91 -3.28 -6.89
N VAL A 216 -6.22 -4.51 -7.31
CA VAL A 216 -6.29 -5.67 -6.40
C VAL A 216 -4.95 -5.98 -5.74
N ALA A 217 -3.87 -5.97 -6.51
CA ALA A 217 -2.51 -6.15 -5.99
C ALA A 217 -2.16 -5.07 -4.96
N SER A 218 -2.43 -3.80 -5.29
CA SER A 218 -2.21 -2.67 -4.38
C SER A 218 -3.04 -2.79 -3.10
N LEU A 219 -4.30 -3.24 -3.18
CA LEU A 219 -5.14 -3.49 -2.01
C LEU A 219 -4.58 -4.61 -1.13
N GLY A 220 -4.19 -5.74 -1.72
CA GLY A 220 -3.58 -6.85 -0.98
C GLY A 220 -2.29 -6.43 -0.27
N GLU A 221 -1.43 -5.67 -0.94
CA GLU A 221 -0.23 -5.11 -0.33
C GLU A 221 -0.56 -4.09 0.78
N SER A 222 -1.55 -3.24 0.57
CA SER A 222 -1.99 -2.26 1.57
C SER A 222 -2.53 -2.94 2.83
N ILE A 223 -3.32 -4.03 2.68
CA ILE A 223 -3.80 -4.85 3.80
C ILE A 223 -2.61 -5.48 4.54
N LYS A 224 -1.68 -6.08 3.82
CA LYS A 224 -0.45 -6.64 4.39
C LYS A 224 0.35 -5.59 5.15
N ASN A 225 0.51 -4.39 4.58
CA ASN A 225 1.25 -3.28 5.17
C ASN A 225 0.54 -2.65 6.37
N LEU A 226 -0.79 -2.70 6.39
CA LEU A 226 -1.59 -2.31 7.55
C LEU A 226 -1.29 -3.24 8.74
N TYR A 227 -1.30 -4.55 8.54
CA TYR A 227 -0.96 -5.53 9.59
C TYR A 227 0.50 -5.46 10.02
N ASN A 228 1.41 -5.10 9.10
CA ASN A 228 2.83 -4.96 9.39
C ASN A 228 3.21 -3.64 10.12
N PHE A 229 2.23 -2.79 10.47
CA PHE A 229 2.48 -1.47 11.05
C PHE A 229 3.41 -0.57 10.20
N SER A 230 3.36 -0.70 8.87
CA SER A 230 4.15 0.17 7.98
C SER A 230 3.81 1.66 8.18
N MET A 231 2.57 1.95 8.60
CA MET A 231 2.10 3.26 9.05
C MET A 231 1.39 3.10 10.41
N PRO A 232 2.11 3.22 11.55
CA PRO A 232 1.58 2.87 12.87
C PRO A 232 0.27 3.58 13.21
N PHE A 233 0.16 4.88 12.87
CA PHE A 233 -1.06 5.67 13.09
C PHE A 233 -2.31 5.00 12.48
N VAL A 234 -2.25 4.60 11.21
CA VAL A 234 -3.40 4.02 10.51
C VAL A 234 -3.72 2.63 11.06
N SER A 235 -2.71 1.83 11.40
CA SER A 235 -2.87 0.51 12.03
C SER A 235 -3.55 0.60 13.39
N PHE A 236 -3.16 1.54 14.25
CA PHE A 236 -3.82 1.74 15.55
C PHE A 236 -5.28 2.17 15.39
N VAL A 237 -5.56 3.07 14.44
CA VAL A 237 -6.95 3.47 14.16
C VAL A 237 -7.77 2.30 13.63
N ALA A 238 -7.21 1.44 12.78
CA ALA A 238 -7.87 0.23 12.32
C ALA A 238 -8.18 -0.74 13.48
N ILE A 239 -7.23 -0.97 14.39
CA ILE A 239 -7.43 -1.79 15.59
C ILE A 239 -8.54 -1.22 16.46
N PHE A 240 -8.55 0.10 16.67
CA PHE A 240 -9.60 0.79 17.42
C PHE A 240 -10.97 0.56 16.79
N PHE A 241 -11.12 0.76 15.47
CA PHE A 241 -12.41 0.54 14.79
C PHE A 241 -12.87 -0.92 14.85
N ILE A 242 -11.97 -1.88 14.63
CA ILE A 242 -12.31 -3.30 14.75
C ILE A 242 -12.76 -3.64 16.18
N SER A 243 -12.10 -3.07 17.20
CA SER A 243 -12.46 -3.28 18.61
C SER A 243 -13.81 -2.65 18.95
N VAL A 244 -14.10 -1.46 18.43
CA VAL A 244 -15.41 -0.80 18.60
C VAL A 244 -16.51 -1.60 17.91
N ILE A 245 -16.27 -2.11 16.70
CA ILE A 245 -17.23 -2.97 15.99
C ILE A 245 -17.49 -4.26 16.80
N ALA A 246 -16.44 -4.90 17.33
CA ALA A 246 -16.59 -6.07 18.20
C ALA A 246 -17.43 -5.75 19.44
N PHE A 247 -17.16 -4.61 20.09
CA PHE A 247 -17.91 -4.16 21.27
C PHE A 247 -19.38 -3.90 20.95
N VAL A 248 -19.69 -3.23 19.84
CA VAL A 248 -21.07 -2.97 19.40
C VAL A 248 -21.80 -4.29 19.08
N MET A 249 -21.14 -5.23 18.39
CA MET A 249 -21.72 -6.54 18.10
C MET A 249 -21.92 -7.39 19.36
N CYS A 250 -21.12 -7.18 20.41
CA CYS A 250 -21.30 -7.83 21.70
C CYS A 250 -22.53 -7.32 22.45
N LEU A 251 -22.83 -6.02 22.34
CA LEU A 251 -23.99 -5.40 22.99
C LEU A 251 -25.30 -5.59 22.22
N ILE A 252 -25.23 -5.56 20.88
CA ILE A 252 -26.40 -5.57 20.01
C ILE A 252 -26.44 -6.87 19.21
N PRO A 253 -27.49 -7.70 19.34
CA PRO A 253 -27.65 -8.89 18.52
C PRO A 253 -27.60 -8.57 17.03
N LEU A 254 -26.92 -9.42 16.25
CA LEU A 254 -26.67 -9.19 14.82
C LEU A 254 -27.94 -8.94 14.00
N LYS A 255 -29.08 -9.53 14.41
CA LYS A 255 -30.40 -9.28 13.76
C LYS A 255 -30.73 -7.79 13.68
N TYR A 256 -30.55 -7.03 14.77
CA TYR A 256 -30.87 -5.61 14.78
C TYR A 256 -29.89 -4.80 13.95
N ILE A 257 -28.61 -5.16 13.98
CA ILE A 257 -27.57 -4.54 13.14
C ILE A 257 -27.91 -4.71 11.65
N LEU A 258 -28.31 -5.91 11.24
CA LEU A 258 -28.72 -6.18 9.85
C LEU A 258 -29.98 -5.40 9.43
N ILE A 259 -30.98 -5.28 10.32
CA ILE A 259 -32.19 -4.50 10.05
C ILE A 259 -31.83 -3.02 9.85
N ILE A 260 -31.06 -2.43 10.77
CA ILE A 260 -30.63 -1.02 10.68
C ILE A 260 -29.79 -0.80 9.42
N TRP A 261 -28.84 -1.69 9.14
CA TRP A 261 -28.02 -1.64 7.95
C TRP A 261 -28.84 -1.74 6.67
N GLY A 262 -29.82 -2.64 6.61
CA GLY A 262 -30.74 -2.81 5.50
C GLY A 262 -31.53 -1.52 5.25
N ILE A 263 -32.18 -0.99 6.28
CA ILE A 263 -32.93 0.27 6.20
C ILE A 263 -32.02 1.39 5.68
N HIS A 264 -30.82 1.56 6.24
CA HIS A 264 -29.87 2.58 5.76
C HIS A 264 -29.46 2.36 4.30
N LYS A 265 -29.21 1.11 3.90
CA LYS A 265 -28.77 0.76 2.53
C LYS A 265 -29.84 1.10 1.49
N TYR A 266 -31.12 0.90 1.80
CA TYR A 266 -32.22 1.23 0.89
C TYR A 266 -32.57 2.73 0.94
N THR A 267 -32.49 3.37 2.11
CA THR A 267 -32.86 4.79 2.26
C THR A 267 -31.77 5.79 1.86
N ARG A 268 -30.49 5.40 1.86
CA ARG A 268 -29.34 6.32 1.61
C ARG A 268 -29.39 7.07 0.28
N LYS A 269 -29.95 6.48 -0.78
CA LYS A 269 -30.03 7.11 -2.12
C LYS A 269 -31.21 8.09 -2.20
N ILE A 270 -32.26 7.84 -1.42
CA ILE A 270 -33.43 8.71 -1.29
C ILE A 270 -33.04 9.95 -0.46
N LEU A 271 -32.34 9.74 0.65
CA LEU A 271 -31.92 10.82 1.56
C LEU A 271 -30.82 11.71 0.96
N ASN A 272 -29.89 11.13 0.19
CA ASN A 272 -28.79 11.86 -0.43
C ASN A 272 -28.59 11.41 -1.89
N PRO A 273 -29.27 12.07 -2.85
CA PRO A 273 -29.21 11.70 -4.28
C PRO A 273 -27.80 11.79 -4.86
N ASN A 274 -27.01 12.76 -4.40
CA ASN A 274 -25.65 13.03 -4.90
C ASN A 274 -24.55 12.23 -4.18
N ARG A 275 -24.91 11.24 -3.35
CA ARG A 275 -23.92 10.46 -2.59
C ARG A 275 -23.16 9.49 -3.51
N GLN A 276 -21.85 9.71 -3.65
CA GLN A 276 -20.98 8.74 -4.31
C GLN A 276 -20.84 7.45 -3.48
N PRO A 277 -21.01 6.26 -4.08
CA PRO A 277 -20.87 5.00 -3.38
C PRO A 277 -19.39 4.68 -3.16
N VAL A 278 -18.86 5.02 -1.99
CA VAL A 278 -17.50 4.63 -1.62
C VAL A 278 -17.53 3.86 -0.30
N SER A 279 -16.77 2.77 -0.25
CA SER A 279 -16.64 1.93 0.94
C SER A 279 -15.65 2.54 1.92
N GLU A 280 -16.04 2.69 3.17
CA GLU A 280 -15.22 3.26 4.25
C GLU A 280 -13.90 2.49 4.46
N ILE A 281 -13.98 1.16 4.43
CA ILE A 281 -12.80 0.27 4.53
C ILE A 281 -11.82 0.55 3.38
N LEU A 282 -12.33 0.75 2.16
CA LEU A 282 -11.49 1.05 1.00
C LEU A 282 -10.83 2.42 1.14
N MET A 283 -11.51 3.39 1.74
CA MET A 283 -10.93 4.71 2.01
C MET A 283 -9.76 4.60 3.00
N LEU A 284 -9.93 3.85 4.09
CA LEU A 284 -8.86 3.61 5.06
C LEU A 284 -7.67 2.89 4.41
N LEU A 285 -7.92 1.82 3.64
CA LEU A 285 -6.87 1.07 2.96
C LEU A 285 -6.16 1.90 1.89
N SER A 286 -6.86 2.79 1.18
CA SER A 286 -6.25 3.68 0.16
C SER A 286 -5.26 4.72 0.72
N ARG A 287 -5.19 4.84 2.05
CA ARG A 287 -4.24 5.69 2.78
C ARG A 287 -3.00 4.92 3.23
N VAL A 288 -3.06 3.60 3.24
CA VAL A 288 -1.88 2.77 3.48
C VAL A 288 -1.11 2.65 2.16
N PRO A 289 0.20 2.97 2.14
CA PRO A 289 0.99 2.85 0.93
C PRO A 289 1.19 1.37 0.54
N ASP A 290 1.16 1.11 -0.76
CA ASP A 290 1.56 -0.18 -1.33
C ASP A 290 3.10 -0.34 -1.31
N ASP A 291 3.60 -1.52 -1.67
CA ASP A 291 5.03 -1.82 -1.54
C ASP A 291 5.91 -0.90 -2.39
N ASN A 292 5.43 -0.51 -3.58
CA ASN A 292 6.14 0.40 -4.47
C ASN A 292 6.32 1.79 -3.83
N ILE A 293 5.26 2.33 -3.23
CA ILE A 293 5.31 3.63 -2.55
C ILE A 293 6.18 3.54 -1.29
N LEU A 294 6.10 2.44 -0.54
CA LEU A 294 6.96 2.21 0.62
C LEU A 294 8.45 2.14 0.23
N GLU A 295 8.79 1.45 -0.86
CA GLU A 295 10.17 1.40 -1.36
C GLU A 295 10.69 2.79 -1.71
N GLN A 296 9.85 3.64 -2.33
CA GLN A 296 10.22 5.04 -2.58
C GLN A 296 10.54 5.80 -1.28
N TYR A 297 9.80 5.53 -0.21
CA TYR A 297 10.07 6.10 1.11
C TYR A 297 11.34 5.52 1.76
N ASP A 298 11.62 4.23 1.61
CA ASP A 298 12.75 3.55 2.28
C ASP A 298 14.08 3.76 1.56
N LEU A 299 14.08 3.93 0.24
CA LEU A 299 15.26 4.36 -0.52
C LEU A 299 15.83 5.68 0.00
N LYS A 300 15.00 6.53 0.61
CA LYS A 300 15.43 7.74 1.34
C LYS A 300 16.31 7.40 2.55
N TYR A 301 15.94 6.39 3.34
CA TYR A 301 16.64 6.00 4.56
C TYR A 301 17.92 5.21 4.27
N LYS A 302 17.88 4.26 3.31
CA LYS A 302 19.08 3.51 2.90
C LYS A 302 20.14 4.42 2.29
N ASN A 303 19.76 5.34 1.41
CA ASN A 303 20.71 6.30 0.84
C ASN A 303 21.24 7.26 1.91
N TYR A 304 20.40 7.76 2.83
CA TYR A 304 20.88 8.59 3.94
C TYR A 304 21.87 7.84 4.85
N PHE A 305 21.59 6.58 5.20
CA PHE A 305 22.46 5.79 6.08
C PHE A 305 23.78 5.40 5.39
N MET A 306 23.73 4.95 4.12
CA MET A 306 24.93 4.69 3.32
C MET A 306 25.79 5.95 3.16
N ILE A 307 25.16 7.11 2.88
CA ILE A 307 25.87 8.38 2.77
C ILE A 307 26.47 8.81 4.11
N LYS A 308 25.76 8.61 5.23
CA LYS A 308 26.26 8.91 6.58
C LYS A 308 27.44 8.00 6.95
N GLN A 309 27.39 6.71 6.62
CA GLN A 309 28.52 5.79 6.82
C GLN A 309 29.71 6.16 5.93
N LEU A 310 29.49 6.45 4.64
CA LEU A 310 30.55 6.86 3.73
C LEU A 310 31.20 8.18 4.17
N MET A 311 30.43 9.15 4.66
CA MET A 311 31.00 10.38 5.24
C MET A 311 31.78 10.08 6.52
N LYS A 312 31.27 9.22 7.40
CA LYS A 312 31.97 8.83 8.65
C LYS A 312 33.28 8.07 8.36
N CYS A 313 33.29 7.18 7.37
CA CYS A 313 34.50 6.50 6.91
C CYS A 313 35.49 7.45 6.24
N LYS A 314 35.00 8.43 5.45
CA LYS A 314 35.88 9.42 4.79
C LYS A 314 36.51 10.38 5.79
N ILE A 315 35.77 10.75 6.84
CA ILE A 315 36.27 11.55 7.97
C ILE A 315 37.28 10.75 8.79
N ASN A 316 37.01 9.50 9.14
CA ASN A 316 37.98 8.66 9.87
C ASN A 316 39.26 8.43 9.05
N ASN A 317 39.16 8.16 7.75
CA ASN A 317 40.35 8.04 6.89
C ASN A 317 41.12 9.35 6.69
N SER A 318 40.53 10.53 6.92
CA SER A 318 41.27 11.80 6.86
C SER A 318 41.96 12.14 8.18
N TYR A 319 41.51 11.56 9.30
CA TYR A 319 42.22 11.60 10.58
C TYR A 319 43.31 10.53 10.71
N SER A 320 43.34 9.50 9.86
CA SER A 320 44.39 8.46 9.85
C SER A 320 45.55 8.74 8.87
N ILE A 321 45.56 9.88 8.18
CA ILE A 321 46.63 10.29 7.25
C ILE A 321 47.46 11.44 7.85
N VAL A 322 47.14 11.86 9.08
CA VAL A 322 47.90 12.84 9.87
C VAL A 322 48.30 12.17 11.17
N ASP A 323 49.19 11.18 11.07
CA ASP A 323 50.09 10.70 12.14
C ASP A 323 51.31 10.05 11.50
#